data_AF-A0A7X8DRP8-F1
#
_entry.id   AF-A0A7X8DRP8-F1
#
_cell.length_a   1.000
_cell.length_b   1.000
_cell.length_c   1.000
_cell.angle_alpha   90.00
_cell.angle_beta   90.00
_cell.angle_gamma   90.00
#
_symmetry.space_group_name_H-M   'P 1'
#
loop_
_entity.id
_entity.type
_entity.pdbx_description
1 polymer ?
#
loop_
_entity_poly.entity_id
_entity_poly.type
_entity_poly.pdbx_seq_one_letter_code
_entity_poly.pdbx_strand_id
1 'polypeptide(L)' 'SIGYKTIMWSADTIDWQRPAPEIIVQRAVNKIDDGGIILMHPTEPSLAALDNIIDILKQRGYKFVTVSQLIQE' A
#
# COMPACT_ATOMS: atom_id res chain seq x y z
N SER A 1 24.77 16.68 -2.53
CA SER A 1 23.39 16.20 -2.31
C SER A 1 22.45 16.95 -3.24
N ILE A 2 21.45 16.28 -3.82
CA ILE A 2 20.53 16.86 -4.83
C ILE A 2 19.12 17.21 -4.28
N GLY A 3 18.94 17.20 -2.96
CA GLY A 3 17.72 17.70 -2.30
C GLY A 3 16.51 16.75 -2.29
N TYR A 4 16.64 15.52 -2.80
CA TYR A 4 15.58 14.51 -2.70
C TYR A 4 15.59 13.76 -1.36
N LYS A 5 14.40 13.34 -0.94
CA LYS A 5 14.21 12.35 0.13
C LYS A 5 14.02 10.97 -0.51
N THR A 6 14.80 9.99 -0.07
CA THR A 6 14.59 8.59 -0.46
C THR A 6 13.41 8.04 0.32
N ILE A 7 12.42 7.51 -0.39
CA ILE A 7 11.22 6.91 0.19
C ILE A 7 11.26 5.40 -0.04
N MET A 8 11.02 4.65 1.03
CA MET A 8 10.83 3.19 1.00
C MET A 8 9.39 2.86 1.41
N TRP A 9 9.10 1.58 1.59
CA TRP A 9 7.80 1.08 2.02
C TRP A 9 7.93 0.21 3.27
N SER A 10 6.83 0.05 4.00
CA SER A 10 6.74 -0.86 5.15
C SER A 10 5.99 -2.15 4.80
N ALA A 11 5.09 -2.12 3.81
CA ALA A 11 4.33 -3.28 3.36
C ALA A 11 4.50 -3.52 1.85
N ASP A 12 5.05 -4.68 1.47
CA ASP A 12 5.14 -5.09 0.07
C ASP A 12 4.06 -6.12 -0.28
N THR A 13 3.29 -5.80 -1.33
CA THR A 13 2.27 -6.68 -1.92
C THR A 13 2.86 -7.80 -2.78
N ILE A 14 4.06 -7.58 -3.34
CA ILE A 14 4.73 -8.47 -4.29
C ILE A 14 3.80 -8.75 -5.50
N ASP A 15 3.06 -7.73 -5.91
CA ASP A 15 2.08 -7.79 -6.99
C ASP A 15 2.70 -7.98 -8.37
N TRP A 16 3.97 -7.60 -8.55
CA TRP A 16 4.76 -7.84 -9.75
C TRP A 16 4.92 -9.33 -10.09
N GLN A 17 4.73 -10.25 -9.13
CA GLN A 17 4.68 -11.70 -9.38
C GLN A 17 3.33 -12.18 -9.91
N ARG A 18 2.34 -11.27 -10.03
CA ARG A 18 0.96 -11.55 -10.45
C ARG A 18 0.27 -12.68 -9.66
N PRO A 19 0.34 -12.68 -8.31
CA PRO A 19 -0.42 -13.65 -7.52
C PRO A 19 -1.93 -13.40 -7.64
N ALA A 20 -2.75 -14.31 -7.12
CA ALA A 20 -4.19 -14.10 -7.03
C ALA A 20 -4.51 -12.80 -6.22
N PRO A 21 -5.54 -12.02 -6.60
CA PRO A 21 -5.88 -10.76 -5.93
C PRO A 21 -6.04 -10.88 -4.42
N GLU A 22 -6.58 -12.00 -3.92
CA GLU A 22 -6.79 -12.24 -2.50
C GLU A 22 -5.46 -12.28 -1.72
N ILE A 23 -4.39 -12.78 -2.34
CA ILE A 23 -3.05 -12.80 -1.76
C ILE A 23 -2.49 -11.36 -1.67
N ILE A 24 -2.76 -10.51 -2.67
CA ILE A 24 -2.37 -9.10 -2.67
C ILE A 24 -3.10 -8.38 -1.52
N VAL A 25 -4.42 -8.57 -1.42
CA VAL A 25 -5.23 -8.00 -0.34
C VAL A 25 -4.66 -8.43 1.01
N GLN A 26 -4.47 -9.73 1.23
CA GLN A 26 -3.93 -10.26 2.49
C GLN A 26 -2.58 -9.65 2.85
N ARG A 27 -1.66 -9.55 1.89
CA ARG A 27 -0.32 -8.98 2.11
C ARG A 27 -0.38 -7.49 2.41
N ALA A 28 -1.24 -6.74 1.73
CA ALA A 28 -1.43 -5.31 1.96
C ALA A 28 -2.00 -5.05 3.37
N VAL A 29 -3.08 -5.73 3.74
CA VAL A 29 -3.83 -5.42 4.97
C VAL A 29 -3.23 -6.02 6.23
N ASN A 30 -2.42 -7.08 6.14
CA ASN A 30 -1.85 -7.73 7.32
C ASN A 30 -0.42 -7.26 7.66
N LYS A 31 0.27 -6.59 6.72
CA LYS A 31 1.63 -6.10 6.94
C LYS A 31 1.69 -4.61 7.26
N ILE A 32 0.55 -3.93 7.26
CA ILE A 32 0.49 -2.49 7.46
C ILE A 32 0.30 -2.16 8.95
N ASP A 33 1.07 -1.19 9.42
CA ASP A 33 0.97 -0.58 10.73
C ASP A 33 0.69 0.92 10.57
N ASP A 34 0.44 1.61 11.69
CA ASP A 34 0.20 3.05 11.71
C ASP A 34 1.35 3.84 11.06
N GLY A 35 1.00 4.75 10.16
CA GLY A 35 1.96 5.51 9.37
C GLY A 35 2.67 4.72 8.27
N GLY A 36 2.18 3.53 7.91
CA GLY A 36 2.81 2.68 6.92
C GLY A 36 2.62 3.11 5.45
N ILE A 37 3.53 2.65 4.60
CA ILE A 37 3.51 2.86 3.14
C ILE A 37 3.42 1.48 2.47
N ILE A 38 2.37 1.28 1.66
CA ILE A 38 2.17 0.06 0.87
C ILE A 38 2.78 0.23 -0.52
N LEU A 39 3.69 -0.67 -0.91
CA LEU A 39 4.22 -0.73 -2.27
C LEU A 39 3.30 -1.55 -3.18
N MET A 40 2.93 -0.95 -4.30
CA MET A 40 2.11 -1.54 -5.36
C MET A 40 2.54 -1.03 -6.74
N HIS A 41 2.19 -1.78 -7.78
CA HIS A 41 2.39 -1.45 -9.19
C HIS A 41 1.04 -1.58 -9.95
N PRO A 42 0.90 -0.93 -11.12
CA PRO A 42 -0.32 -1.03 -11.94
C PRO A 42 -0.36 -2.36 -12.71
N THR A 43 -0.59 -3.46 -11.99
CA THR A 43 -0.82 -4.80 -12.55
C THR A 43 -2.32 -5.12 -12.60
N GLU A 44 -2.72 -6.06 -13.45
CA GLU A 44 -4.11 -6.54 -13.51
C GLU A 44 -4.60 -7.13 -12.17
N PRO A 45 -3.82 -7.98 -11.46
CA PRO A 45 -4.21 -8.41 -10.11
C PRO A 45 -4.32 -7.26 -9.11
N SER A 46 -3.46 -6.24 -9.19
CA SER A 46 -3.56 -5.05 -8.33
C SER A 46 -4.84 -4.26 -8.59
N LEU A 47 -5.25 -4.15 -9.85
CA LEU A 47 -6.54 -3.52 -10.20
C LEU A 47 -7.72 -4.27 -9.56
N ALA A 48 -7.72 -5.60 -9.60
CA ALA A 48 -8.76 -6.41 -8.98
C ALA A 48 -8.73 -6.41 -7.44
N ALA A 49 -7.58 -6.13 -6.82
CA ALA A 49 -7.40 -6.11 -5.37
C ALA A 49 -7.66 -4.73 -4.72
N LEU A 50 -7.48 -3.64 -5.48
CA LEU A 50 -7.39 -2.29 -4.94
C LEU A 50 -8.62 -1.86 -4.12
N ASP A 51 -9.82 -2.08 -4.63
CA ASP A 51 -11.05 -1.67 -3.95
C ASP A 51 -11.20 -2.36 -2.58
N ASN A 52 -10.93 -3.68 -2.52
CA ASN A 52 -10.96 -4.44 -1.28
C ASN A 52 -9.93 -3.94 -0.25
N ILE A 53 -8.72 -3.59 -0.69
CA ILE A 53 -7.68 -3.03 0.20
C ILE A 53 -8.17 -1.72 0.81
N ILE A 54 -8.70 -0.83 -0.02
CA ILE A 54 -9.21 0.48 0.41
C ILE A 54 -10.35 0.31 1.41
N ASP A 55 -11.32 -0.53 1.12
CA ASP A 55 -12.50 -0.75 1.96
C ASP A 55 -12.13 -1.34 3.32
N ILE A 56 -11.27 -2.38 3.34
CA ILE A 56 -10.82 -3.01 4.58
C ILE A 56 -10.07 -2.01 5.45
N LEU A 57 -9.13 -1.23 4.89
CA LEU A 57 -8.33 -0.30 5.68
C LEU A 57 -9.17 0.89 6.16
N LYS A 58 -10.13 1.39 5.38
CA LYS A 58 -11.10 2.39 5.85
C LYS A 58 -11.95 1.88 7.01
N GLN A 59 -12.43 0.63 6.94
CA GLN A 59 -13.20 0.01 8.02
C GLN A 59 -12.36 -0.15 9.31
N ARG A 60 -11.05 -0.34 9.18
CA ARG A 60 -10.10 -0.35 10.30
C ARG A 60 -9.74 1.05 10.83
N GLY A 61 -10.29 2.11 10.26
CA GLY A 61 -10.07 3.49 10.71
C GLY A 61 -8.88 4.19 10.07
N TYR A 62 -8.21 3.59 9.07
CA TYR A 62 -7.11 4.24 8.38
C TYR A 62 -7.60 5.38 7.49
N LYS A 63 -6.78 6.44 7.42
CA LYS A 63 -6.93 7.54 6.47
C LYS A 63 -5.86 7.40 5.39
N PHE A 64 -6.29 7.42 4.13
CA PHE A 64 -5.39 7.47 3.00
C PHE A 64 -4.91 8.90 2.78
N VAL A 65 -3.60 9.07 2.71
CA VAL A 65 -2.93 10.34 2.45
C VAL A 65 -1.83 10.12 1.41
N THR A 66 -1.34 11.20 0.82
CA THR A 66 -0.13 11.15 -0.02
C THR A 66 1.11 10.94 0.83
N VAL A 67 2.19 10.41 0.23
CA VAL A 67 3.49 10.28 0.91
C VAL A 67 3.97 11.62 1.47
N SER A 68 3.79 12.71 0.72
CA SER A 68 4.18 14.06 1.17
C SER A 68 3.46 14.50 2.44
N GLN A 69 2.17 14.17 2.59
CA GLN A 69 1.42 14.47 3.80
C GLN A 69 1.88 13.59 4.97
N LEU A 70 2.06 12.29 4.72
CA LEU A 70 2.49 11.35 5.75
C LEU A 70 3.84 11.72 6.39
N ILE A 71 4.81 12.20 5.60
CA ILE A 71 6.14 12.56 6.11
C ILE A 71 6.24 14.01 6.63
N GLN A 72 5.14 14.75 6.62
CA GLN A 72 5.02 16.09 7.19
C GLN A 72 4.36 16.10 8.58
N GLU A 73 3.66 15.02 8.94
CA GLU A 73 3.13 14.75 10.28
C GLU A 73 4.27 14.40 11.27
#